data_AF-A0A951KEG9-F1
#
_entry.id   AF-A0A951KEG9-F1
#
_cell.length_a   1.000
_cell.length_b   1.000
_cell.length_c   1.000
_cell.angle_alpha   90.00
_cell.angle_beta   90.00
_cell.angle_gamma   90.00
#
_symmetry.space_group_name_H-M   'P 1'
#
loop_
_entity.id
_entity.type
_entity.pdbx_description
1 polymer ?
#
loop_
_entity_poly.entity_id
_entity_poly.type
_entity_poly.pdbx_seq_one_letter_code
_entity_poly.pdbx_strand_id
1 'polypeptide(L)'
;MEIALVTHDFSLTYVAENGSRATPLLYTVASLWAALEGSIILWALVLAGFLAAVAHRFRHQASDPLVAWATLTMLAVAVFFFALMLGPANPFTTVAGAVPADGPGPNPLLQNHPLMAIHPPLLYLGYVG
;
A
#
# COMPACT_ATOMS: atom_id res chain seq x y z
N MET A 1 -3.43 7.31 -2.74
CA MET A 1 -4.25 7.32 -1.50
C MET A 1 -3.42 7.87 -0.34
N GLU A 2 -2.13 7.58 -0.32
CA GLU A 2 -1.16 7.93 0.71
C GLU A 2 -1.00 9.44 0.90
N ILE A 3 -0.93 10.18 -0.20
CA ILE A 3 -0.94 11.65 -0.17
C ILE A 3 -2.27 12.14 0.42
N ALA A 4 -3.40 11.60 -0.05
CA ALA A 4 -4.73 11.96 0.43
C ALA A 4 -4.90 11.73 1.95
N LEU A 5 -4.32 10.66 2.49
CA LEU A 5 -4.32 10.38 3.93
C LEU A 5 -3.51 11.41 4.72
N VAL A 6 -2.32 11.77 4.25
CA VAL A 6 -1.46 12.79 4.90
C VAL A 6 -2.03 14.20 4.76
N THR A 7 -2.71 14.50 3.65
CA THR A 7 -3.38 15.79 3.41
C THR A 7 -4.80 15.86 3.96
N HIS A 8 -5.29 14.78 4.61
CA HIS A 8 -6.63 14.69 5.18
C HIS A 8 -7.76 14.94 4.15
N ASP A 9 -7.64 14.33 2.97
CA ASP A 9 -8.67 14.34 1.94
C ASP A 9 -9.72 13.27 2.23
N PHE A 10 -10.75 13.67 2.97
CA PHE A 10 -11.88 12.82 3.39
C PHE A 10 -12.85 12.47 2.25
N SER A 11 -12.56 12.86 1.00
CA SER A 11 -13.36 12.42 -0.15
C SER A 11 -13.20 10.91 -0.42
N LEU A 12 -12.05 10.35 -0.03
CA LEU A 12 -11.80 8.90 -0.07
C LEU A 12 -12.38 8.23 1.17
N THR A 13 -13.13 7.15 0.97
CA THR A 13 -13.76 6.36 2.05
C THR A 13 -12.72 5.92 3.07
N TYR A 14 -11.55 5.48 2.61
CA TYR A 14 -10.45 5.07 3.49
C TYR A 14 -10.01 6.17 4.47
N VAL A 15 -9.86 7.40 3.96
CA VAL A 15 -9.41 8.56 4.75
C VAL A 15 -10.52 9.04 5.68
N ALA A 16 -11.77 8.99 5.24
CA ALA A 16 -12.95 9.28 6.05
C ALA A 16 -13.10 8.32 7.24
N GLU A 17 -12.77 7.04 7.06
CA GLU A 17 -12.94 6.01 8.10
C GLU A 17 -11.71 5.84 9.01
N ASN A 18 -10.49 6.13 8.52
CA ASN A 18 -9.25 5.83 9.24
C ASN A 18 -8.35 7.05 9.48
N GLY A 19 -8.69 8.22 8.93
CA GLY A 19 -7.95 9.47 9.10
C GLY A 19 -8.56 10.35 10.19
N SER A 20 -7.75 11.20 10.80
CA SER A 20 -8.22 12.33 11.61
C SER A 20 -7.17 13.42 11.64
N ARG A 21 -7.61 14.68 11.57
CA ARG A 21 -6.74 15.86 11.66
C ARG A 21 -6.02 16.00 13.00
N ALA A 22 -6.56 15.39 14.06
CA ALA A 22 -5.97 15.39 15.39
C ALA A 22 -4.86 14.32 15.55
N THR A 23 -4.72 13.41 14.58
CA THR A 23 -3.77 12.29 14.68
C THR A 23 -2.34 12.77 14.42
N PRO A 24 -1.37 12.44 15.30
CA PRO A 24 0.04 12.69 15.03
C PRO A 24 0.51 12.00 13.75
N LEU A 25 1.38 12.67 12.98
CA LEU A 25 1.84 12.21 11.65
C LEU A 25 2.37 10.76 11.67
N LEU A 26 3.06 10.34 12.73
CA LEU A 26 3.55 8.96 12.87
C LEU A 26 2.43 7.92 12.75
N TYR A 27 1.29 8.18 13.40
CA TYR A 27 0.15 7.26 13.40
C TYR A 27 -0.72 7.42 12.13
N THR A 28 -0.73 8.60 11.51
CA THR A 28 -1.30 8.81 10.16
C THR A 28 -0.51 8.04 9.10
N VAL A 29 0.81 7.96 9.24
CA VAL A 29 1.65 7.13 8.37
C VAL A 29 1.45 5.65 8.68
N ALA A 30 1.36 5.27 9.96
CA ALA A 30 1.05 3.90 10.36
C ALA A 30 -0.31 3.41 9.81
N SER A 31 -1.26 4.33 9.63
CA SER A 31 -2.57 3.99 9.08
C SER A 31 -2.56 3.71 7.59
N LEU A 32 -1.45 3.94 6.87
CA LEU A 32 -1.27 3.51 5.49
C LEU A 32 -1.29 1.99 5.31
N TRP A 33 -1.02 1.22 6.35
CA TRP A 33 -0.98 -0.26 6.29
C TRP A 33 -1.81 -0.90 7.40
N ALA A 34 -2.70 -0.12 8.02
CA ALA A 34 -3.61 -0.58 9.06
C ALA A 34 -4.75 -1.44 8.53
N ALA A 35 -5.11 -1.26 7.26
CA ALA A 35 -6.21 -1.92 6.60
C ALA A 35 -5.82 -2.46 5.22
N LEU A 36 -6.69 -3.26 4.63
CA LEU A 36 -6.44 -4.01 3.40
C LEU A 36 -6.12 -3.08 2.22
N GLU A 37 -6.89 -2.02 2.08
CA GLU A 37 -6.81 -1.03 1.01
C GLU A 37 -5.50 -0.24 1.06
N GLY A 38 -4.99 0.04 2.26
CA GLY A 38 -3.70 0.68 2.40
C GLY A 38 -2.53 -0.26 2.18
N SER A 39 -2.57 -1.42 2.82
CA SER A 39 -1.52 -2.44 2.70
C SER A 39 -1.34 -2.95 1.27
N ILE A 40 -2.40 -3.06 0.47
CA ILE A 40 -2.29 -3.53 -0.91
C ILE A 40 -1.54 -2.53 -1.81
N ILE A 41 -1.66 -1.22 -1.56
CA ILE A 41 -0.89 -0.22 -2.31
C ILE A 41 0.58 -0.28 -1.92
N LEU A 42 0.88 -0.37 -0.61
CA LEU A 42 2.27 -0.53 -0.14
C LEU A 42 2.90 -1.78 -0.74
N TRP A 43 2.17 -2.90 -0.73
CA TRP A 43 2.61 -4.15 -1.35
C TRP A 43 2.88 -4.00 -2.85
N ALA A 44 1.96 -3.36 -3.58
CA ALA A 44 2.12 -3.11 -5.01
C ALA A 44 3.35 -2.22 -5.30
N LEU A 45 3.63 -1.23 -4.47
CA LEU A 45 4.81 -0.37 -4.58
C LEU A 45 6.10 -1.17 -4.39
N VAL A 46 6.17 -2.02 -3.36
CA VAL A 46 7.34 -2.87 -3.09
C VAL A 46 7.53 -3.88 -4.23
N LEU A 47 6.45 -4.53 -4.69
CA LEU A 47 6.48 -5.50 -5.79
C LEU A 47 6.93 -4.84 -7.11
N ALA A 48 6.41 -3.66 -7.42
CA ALA A 48 6.80 -2.90 -8.61
C ALA A 48 8.27 -2.43 -8.52
N GLY A 49 8.72 -1.95 -7.36
CA GLY A 49 10.10 -1.56 -7.12
C GLY A 49 11.07 -2.74 -7.29
N PHE A 50 10.72 -3.91 -6.75
CA PHE A 50 11.52 -5.12 -6.90
C PHE A 50 11.54 -5.62 -8.34
N LEU A 51 10.40 -5.66 -9.03
CA LEU A 51 10.32 -6.00 -10.44
C LEU A 51 11.18 -5.06 -11.31
N ALA A 52 11.13 -3.75 -11.05
CA ALA A 52 11.96 -2.76 -11.73
C ALA A 52 13.45 -2.99 -11.46
N ALA A 53 13.83 -3.31 -10.22
CA ALA A 53 15.21 -3.62 -9.85
C ALA A 53 15.72 -4.89 -10.57
N VAL A 54 14.93 -5.97 -10.59
CA VAL A 54 15.25 -7.22 -11.30
C VAL A 54 15.35 -6.97 -12.81
N ALA A 55 14.35 -6.32 -13.41
CA ALA A 55 14.35 -5.99 -14.83
C ALA A 55 15.58 -5.13 -15.23
N HIS A 56 15.97 -4.18 -14.39
CA HIS A 56 17.15 -3.37 -14.62
C HIS A 56 18.44 -4.19 -14.49
N ARG A 57 18.55 -5.01 -13.43
CA ARG A 57 19.74 -5.82 -13.10
C ARG A 57 20.03 -6.90 -14.14
N PHE A 58 19.00 -7.49 -14.74
CA PHE A 58 19.11 -8.56 -15.73
C PHE A 58 18.77 -8.11 -17.16
N ARG A 59 18.75 -6.80 -17.43
CA ARG A 59 18.39 -6.24 -18.75
C ARG A 59 19.18 -6.79 -19.94
N HIS A 60 20.43 -7.21 -19.70
CA HIS A 60 21.33 -7.77 -20.72
C HIS A 60 21.25 -9.30 -20.82
N GLN A 61 20.49 -9.95 -19.93
CA GLN A 61 20.30 -11.40 -19.86
C GLN A 61 18.83 -11.78 -20.10
N ALA A 62 18.04 -10.88 -20.71
CA ALA A 62 16.62 -11.11 -20.94
C ALA A 62 16.33 -12.32 -21.86
N SER A 63 17.30 -12.73 -22.68
CA SER A 63 17.23 -13.94 -23.51
C SER A 63 17.56 -15.22 -22.75
N ASP A 64 18.04 -15.15 -21.51
CA ASP A 64 18.21 -16.32 -20.65
C ASP A 64 16.82 -16.86 -20.26
N PRO A 65 16.50 -18.13 -20.59
CA PRO A 65 15.21 -18.72 -20.25
C PRO A 65 14.87 -18.62 -18.76
N LEU A 66 15.85 -18.73 -17.86
CA LEU A 66 15.63 -18.64 -16.42
C LEU A 66 15.16 -17.23 -16.02
N VAL A 67 15.83 -16.20 -16.53
CA VAL A 67 15.46 -14.79 -16.28
C VAL A 67 14.09 -14.49 -16.88
N ALA A 68 13.82 -14.97 -18.09
CA ALA A 68 12.52 -14.81 -18.75
C ALA A 68 11.37 -15.43 -17.95
N TRP A 69 11.52 -16.69 -17.52
CA TRP A 69 10.49 -17.37 -16.72
C TRP A 69 10.30 -16.71 -15.35
N ALA A 70 11.39 -16.36 -14.65
CA ALA A 70 11.31 -15.66 -13.37
C ALA A 70 10.58 -14.32 -13.50
N THR A 71 10.93 -13.52 -14.53
CA THR A 71 10.29 -12.23 -14.80
C THR A 71 8.81 -12.40 -15.15
N LEU A 72 8.46 -13.42 -15.95
CA LEU A 72 7.07 -13.72 -16.29
C LEU A 72 6.25 -14.10 -15.06
N THR A 73 6.79 -14.94 -14.16
CA THR A 73 6.13 -15.29 -12.91
C THR A 73 5.90 -14.05 -12.04
N MET A 74 6.91 -13.19 -11.89
CA MET A 74 6.77 -11.94 -11.13
C MET A 74 5.72 -11.00 -11.73
N LEU A 75 5.67 -10.88 -13.06
CA LEU A 75 4.64 -10.11 -13.77
C LEU A 75 3.24 -10.69 -13.56
N ALA A 76 3.09 -12.01 -13.59
CA ALA A 76 1.80 -12.67 -13.34
C ALA A 76 1.31 -12.40 -11.90
N VAL A 77 2.21 -12.46 -10.92
CA VAL A 77 1.92 -12.09 -9.53
C VAL A 77 1.53 -10.61 -9.44
N ALA A 78 2.24 -9.71 -10.13
CA ALA A 78 1.89 -8.30 -10.15
C ALA A 78 0.49 -8.07 -10.73
N VAL A 79 0.17 -8.67 -11.87
CA VAL A 79 -1.16 -8.58 -12.51
C VAL A 79 -2.26 -9.06 -11.54
N PHE A 80 -2.03 -10.14 -10.80
CA PHE A 80 -2.99 -10.61 -9.79
C PHE A 80 -3.26 -9.55 -8.70
N PHE A 81 -2.22 -8.95 -8.12
CA PHE A 81 -2.41 -7.91 -7.10
C PHE A 81 -3.02 -6.61 -7.66
N PHE A 82 -2.68 -6.24 -8.91
CA PHE A 82 -3.35 -5.14 -9.60
C PHE A 82 -4.85 -5.44 -9.84
N ALA A 83 -5.21 -6.67 -10.18
CA ALA A 83 -6.61 -7.07 -10.33
C ALA A 83 -7.38 -6.98 -8.99
N LEU A 84 -6.75 -7.35 -7.87
CA LEU A 84 -7.34 -7.17 -6.55
C LEU A 84 -7.59 -5.69 -6.23
N MET A 85 -6.65 -4.80 -6.57
CA MET A 85 -6.82 -3.34 -6.39
C MET A 85 -7.90 -2.74 -7.30
N LEU A 86 -8.19 -3.32 -8.46
CA LEU A 86 -9.26 -2.84 -9.33
C LEU A 86 -10.65 -3.33 -8.91
N GLY A 87 -10.71 -4.45 -8.19
CA GLY A 87 -11.96 -5.08 -7.76
C GLY A 87 -12.17 -4.97 -6.24
N PRO A 88 -11.97 -6.08 -5.50
CA PRO A 88 -12.42 -6.20 -4.11
C PRO A 88 -11.64 -5.34 -3.12
N ALA A 89 -10.41 -4.94 -3.44
CA ALA A 89 -9.54 -4.17 -2.56
C ALA A 89 -9.26 -2.77 -3.14
N ASN A 90 -10.26 -2.16 -3.79
CA ASN A 90 -10.12 -0.85 -4.40
C ASN A 90 -9.87 0.25 -3.36
N PRO A 91 -8.66 0.85 -3.33
CA PRO A 91 -8.30 1.82 -2.30
C PRO A 91 -8.72 3.25 -2.64
N PHE A 92 -9.33 3.46 -3.81
CA PHE A 92 -9.77 4.75 -4.31
C PHE A 92 -11.29 4.90 -4.31
N THR A 93 -11.98 4.10 -3.50
CA THR A 93 -13.41 4.27 -3.29
C THR A 93 -13.69 5.62 -2.62
N THR A 94 -14.72 6.30 -3.11
CA THR A 94 -15.12 7.62 -2.62
C THR A 94 -16.33 7.51 -1.71
N VAL A 95 -16.44 8.42 -0.75
CA VAL A 95 -17.58 8.47 0.17
C VAL A 95 -18.88 8.68 -0.59
N ALA A 96 -19.90 7.88 -0.30
CA ALA A 96 -21.24 8.08 -0.83
C ALA A 96 -21.96 9.18 -0.02
N GLY A 97 -22.16 10.36 -0.63
CA GLY A 97 -22.90 11.46 -0.03
C GLY A 97 -22.02 12.62 0.44
N ALA A 98 -22.35 13.23 1.57
CA ALA A 98 -21.63 14.39 2.08
C ALA A 98 -20.25 13.98 2.60
N VAL A 99 -19.20 14.63 2.09
CA VAL A 99 -17.82 14.42 2.54
C VAL A 99 -17.67 14.90 4.00
N PRO A 100 -17.24 14.04 4.93
CA PRO A 100 -17.00 14.44 6.32
C PRO A 100 -15.91 15.51 6.44
N ALA A 101 -16.06 16.41 7.42
CA ALA A 101 -15.05 17.43 7.70
C ALA A 101 -13.83 16.89 8.47
N ASP A 102 -14.01 15.78 9.19
CA ASP A 102 -12.99 15.03 9.91
C ASP A 102 -13.42 13.56 10.04
N GLY A 103 -12.47 12.67 10.31
CA GLY A 103 -12.71 11.24 10.55
C GLY A 103 -12.41 10.82 12.00
N PRO A 104 -12.72 9.58 12.38
CA PRO A 104 -12.52 9.08 13.74
C PRO A 104 -11.06 8.80 14.09
N GLY A 105 -10.15 8.87 13.11
CA GLY A 105 -8.74 8.52 13.27
C GLY A 105 -8.47 7.02 13.16
N PRO A 106 -7.19 6.62 13.18
CA PRO A 106 -6.82 5.23 13.03
C PRO A 106 -7.12 4.42 14.28
N ASN A 107 -7.26 3.10 14.12
CA ASN A 107 -7.51 2.16 15.21
C ASN A 107 -6.61 2.48 16.43
N PRO A 108 -7.18 2.72 17.62
CA PRO A 108 -6.41 3.08 18.82
C PRO A 108 -5.27 2.11 19.15
N LEU A 109 -5.40 0.82 18.79
CA LEU A 109 -4.34 -0.17 19.00
C LEU A 109 -3.03 0.15 18.26
N LEU A 110 -3.12 0.84 17.12
CA LEU A 110 -1.95 1.28 16.35
C LEU A 110 -1.23 2.44 17.02
N GLN A 111 -1.90 3.13 17.94
CA GLN A 111 -1.36 4.31 18.63
C GLN A 111 -0.64 3.95 19.94
N ASN A 112 -0.71 2.68 20.36
CA ASN A 112 -0.16 2.22 21.65
C ASN A 112 1.36 2.09 21.66
N HIS A 113 2.00 1.84 20.50
CA HIS A 113 3.45 1.67 20.44
C HIS A 113 4.03 2.05 19.06
N PRO A 114 5.16 2.79 18.99
CA PRO A 114 5.77 3.21 17.72
C PRO A 114 6.18 2.05 16.80
N LEU A 115 6.54 0.88 17.37
CA LEU A 115 6.85 -0.33 16.58
C LEU A 115 5.65 -0.82 15.74
N MET A 116 4.41 -0.46 16.10
CA MET A 116 3.23 -0.76 15.28
C MET A 116 3.30 -0.08 13.91
N ALA A 117 3.99 1.06 13.82
CA ALA A 117 4.23 1.74 12.54
C ALA A 117 5.39 1.11 11.74
N ILE A 118 6.35 0.46 12.39
CA ILE A 118 7.63 0.07 11.75
C ILE A 118 7.63 -1.38 11.26
N HIS A 119 6.95 -2.29 11.95
CA HIS A 119 7.01 -3.72 11.62
C HIS A 119 6.44 -4.09 10.23
N PRO A 120 5.38 -3.45 9.68
CA PRO A 120 4.82 -3.88 8.39
C PRO A 120 5.76 -3.60 7.21
N PRO A 121 6.38 -2.41 7.05
CA PRO A 121 7.41 -2.20 6.04
C PRO A 121 8.58 -3.19 6.12
N LEU A 122 9.04 -3.53 7.33
CA LEU A 122 10.12 -4.49 7.53
C LEU A 122 9.72 -5.90 7.06
N LEU A 123 8.49 -6.33 7.35
CA LEU A 123 7.97 -7.62 6.89
C LEU A 123 7.85 -7.67 5.36
N TYR A 124 7.35 -6.61 4.74
CA TYR A 124 7.23 -6.56 3.27
C TYR A 124 8.58 -6.61 2.57
N LEU A 125 9.59 -5.88 3.09
CA LEU A 125 10.94 -5.95 2.55
C LEU A 125 11.58 -7.33 2.73
N GLY A 126 11.32 -8.00 3.86
CA GLY A 126 11.81 -9.34 4.12
C GLY A 126 11.12 -10.45 3.32
N TYR A 127 9.88 -10.26 2.85
CA TYR A 127 9.18 -11.26 2.04
C TYR A 127 9.58 -11.25 0.56
N VAL A 128 10.15 -10.16 0.07
CA VAL A 128 10.41 -9.93 -1.36
C VAL A 128 11.85 -10.29 -1.75
N GLY A 129 12.76 -10.48 -0.79
CA GLY A 129 14.17 -10.82 -1.00
C GLY A 129 14.61 -12.11 -0.31
#